data_AF-A0AAW3ZTN8-F1
#
_entry.id   AF-A0AAW3ZTN8-F1
#
_cell.length_a   1.000
_cell.length_b   1.000
_cell.length_c   1.000
_cell.angle_alpha   90.00
_cell.angle_beta   90.00
_cell.angle_gamma   90.00
#
_symmetry.space_group_name_H-M   'P 1'
#
loop_
_entity.id
_entity.type
_entity.pdbx_description
1 polymer ?
#
loop_
_entity_poly.entity_id
_entity_poly.type
_entity_poly.pdbx_seq_one_letter_code
_entity_poly.pdbx_strand_id
1 'polypeptide(L)'
;MTKRFALIRLISIPLTIFVFCFAAQAAVDPTDGSYRTSVVDLSVKVPGGMVSWSRNYERNAWQFTPAWAKLKFTLDDLDGSVLRIDRAGDEYEKIASDGSLFRFDARMTI
;
A
#
# COMPACT_ATOMS: atom_id res chain seq x y z
N MET A 1 -0.62 41.61 -59.43
CA MET A 1 0.14 40.40 -59.04
C MET A 1 -0.73 39.54 -58.15
N THR A 2 -1.08 38.37 -58.67
CA THR A 2 -2.13 37.46 -58.18
C THR A 2 -1.60 36.61 -57.03
N LYS A 3 -2.23 36.69 -55.85
CA LYS A 3 -1.91 35.82 -54.70
C LYS A 3 -2.53 34.44 -54.91
N ARG A 4 -1.72 33.38 -54.94
CA ARG A 4 -2.19 31.99 -54.84
C ARG A 4 -1.83 31.44 -53.46
N PHE A 5 -2.85 30.95 -52.79
CA PHE A 5 -2.84 30.29 -51.50
C PHE A 5 -2.03 28.99 -51.54
N ALA A 6 -1.18 28.76 -50.54
CA ALA A 6 -0.68 27.44 -50.20
C ALA A 6 -1.12 27.11 -48.76
N LEU A 7 -2.04 26.16 -48.66
CA LEU A 7 -2.60 25.61 -47.44
C LEU A 7 -1.57 24.63 -46.85
N ILE A 8 -0.95 24.94 -45.71
CA ILE A 8 -0.16 23.96 -44.94
C ILE A 8 -0.89 23.74 -43.62
N ARG A 9 -1.50 22.55 -43.50
CA ARG A 9 -2.05 22.03 -42.25
C ARG A 9 -0.89 21.73 -41.30
N LEU A 10 -0.76 22.50 -40.22
CA LEU A 10 -0.09 22.01 -39.00
C LEU A 10 -1.19 21.61 -38.01
N ILE A 11 -1.44 20.31 -37.92
CA ILE A 11 -2.23 19.73 -36.84
C ILE A 11 -1.36 19.89 -35.58
N SER A 12 -1.69 20.86 -34.73
CA SER A 12 -1.09 20.97 -33.41
C SER A 12 -1.54 19.75 -32.62
N ILE A 13 -0.62 18.82 -32.36
CA ILE A 13 -0.83 17.77 -31.36
C ILE A 13 -0.73 18.50 -30.02
N PRO A 14 -1.81 18.71 -29.25
CA PRO A 14 -1.63 19.15 -27.87
C PRO A 14 -0.90 18.02 -27.15
N LEU A 15 0.30 18.34 -26.65
CA LEU A 15 1.04 17.54 -25.71
C LEU A 15 0.15 17.35 -24.48
N THR A 16 -0.61 16.25 -24.46
CA THR A 16 -1.43 15.85 -23.33
C THR A 16 -0.48 15.54 -22.18
N ILE A 17 -0.24 16.54 -21.33
CA ILE A 17 0.36 16.33 -20.02
C ILE A 17 -0.64 15.44 -19.28
N PHE A 18 -0.38 14.14 -19.30
CA PHE A 18 -1.05 13.17 -18.45
C PHE A 18 -0.56 13.48 -17.03
N VAL A 19 -1.20 14.45 -16.37
CA VAL A 19 -1.08 14.64 -14.94
C VAL A 19 -1.63 13.34 -14.33
N PHE A 20 -0.74 12.42 -14.01
CA PHE A 20 -1.02 11.36 -13.06
C PHE A 20 -1.36 12.07 -11.75
N CYS A 21 -2.65 12.36 -11.57
CA CYS A 21 -3.21 12.67 -10.28
C CYS A 21 -3.00 11.39 -9.47
N PHE A 22 -1.97 11.36 -8.62
CA PHE A 22 -1.87 10.35 -7.59
C PHE A 22 -3.16 10.48 -6.79
N ALA A 23 -4.08 9.53 -6.98
CA ALA A 23 -5.28 9.45 -6.17
C ALA A 23 -4.79 9.39 -4.73
N ALA A 24 -5.02 10.45 -3.97
CA ALA A 24 -4.87 10.40 -2.53
C ALA A 24 -5.85 9.31 -2.07
N GLN A 25 -5.33 8.14 -1.69
CA GLN A 25 -6.12 7.12 -1.00
C GLN A 25 -6.88 7.83 0.13
N ALA A 26 -8.19 7.61 0.20
CA ALA A 26 -9.05 8.22 1.21
C ALA A 26 -8.39 8.09 2.58
N ALA A 27 -8.09 9.23 3.20
CA ALA A 27 -7.26 9.26 4.40
C ALA A 27 -8.02 8.89 5.68
N VAL A 28 -9.30 8.54 5.57
CA VAL A 28 -10.17 8.16 6.68
C VAL A 28 -10.80 6.81 6.34
N ASP A 29 -10.60 5.83 7.22
CA ASP A 29 -11.20 4.51 7.09
C ASP A 29 -12.72 4.61 7.38
N PRO A 30 -13.58 4.17 6.45
CA PRO A 30 -15.03 4.30 6.59
C PRO A 30 -15.64 3.39 7.68
N THR A 31 -14.91 2.39 8.16
CA THR A 31 -15.41 1.42 9.15
C THR A 31 -15.21 1.90 10.58
N ASP A 32 -14.06 2.50 10.89
CA ASP A 32 -13.73 2.95 12.26
C ASP A 32 -13.51 4.47 12.38
N GLY A 33 -13.51 5.22 11.27
CA GLY A 33 -13.27 6.66 11.25
C GLY A 33 -11.81 7.05 11.53
N SER A 34 -10.89 6.08 11.58
CA SER A 34 -9.48 6.32 11.86
C SER A 34 -8.79 7.01 10.68
N TYR A 35 -7.96 8.01 10.99
CA TYR A 35 -7.12 8.65 9.97
C TYR A 35 -5.92 7.75 9.64
N ARG A 36 -5.78 7.40 8.37
CA ARG A 36 -4.69 6.57 7.83
C ARG A 36 -4.11 7.25 6.60
N THR A 37 -2.78 7.42 6.57
CA THR A 37 -2.11 7.92 5.36
C THR A 37 -0.77 7.21 5.16
N SER A 38 -0.24 7.24 3.94
CA SER A 38 1.05 6.64 3.61
C SER A 38 1.89 7.61 2.80
N VAL A 39 3.17 7.71 3.13
CA VAL A 39 4.14 8.58 2.47
C VAL A 39 5.36 7.77 2.08
N VAL A 40 5.83 7.97 0.85
CA VAL A 40 7.12 7.44 0.39
C VAL A 40 8.20 8.46 0.73
N ASP A 41 9.12 8.09 1.63
CA ASP A 41 10.20 8.95 2.09
C ASP A 41 11.41 8.92 1.14
N LEU A 42 11.68 7.77 0.53
CA LEU A 42 12.78 7.58 -0.41
C LEU A 42 12.38 6.61 -1.50
N SER A 43 12.75 6.89 -2.74
CA SER A 43 12.59 5.95 -3.85
C SER A 43 13.82 5.97 -4.75
N VAL A 44 14.40 4.80 -4.99
CA VAL A 44 15.64 4.62 -5.77
C VAL A 44 15.37 3.71 -6.95
N LYS A 45 15.73 4.17 -8.16
CA LYS A 45 15.67 3.36 -9.37
C LYS A 45 16.76 2.30 -9.36
N VAL A 46 16.39 1.04 -9.56
CA VAL A 46 17.32 -0.09 -9.70
C VAL A 46 16.99 -0.91 -10.95
N PRO A 47 17.90 -1.78 -11.43
CA PRO A 47 17.52 -2.80 -12.41
C PRO A 47 16.36 -3.64 -11.86
N GLY A 48 15.26 -3.76 -12.61
CA GLY A 48 14.07 -4.50 -12.19
C GLY A 48 12.95 -3.69 -11.52
N GLY A 49 13.15 -2.39 -11.22
CA GLY A 49 12.04 -1.57 -10.69
C GLY A 49 12.47 -0.35 -9.89
N MET A 50 11.60 0.09 -8.98
CA MET A 50 11.86 1.10 -7.96
C MET A 50 11.91 0.40 -6.59
N VAL A 51 12.92 0.69 -5.79
CA VAL A 51 12.94 0.33 -4.36
C VAL A 51 12.52 1.55 -3.57
N SER A 52 11.47 1.45 -2.77
CA SER A 52 10.92 2.58 -2.03
C SER A 52 10.85 2.30 -0.53
N TRP A 53 11.18 3.31 0.27
CA TRP A 53 10.97 3.36 1.69
C TRP A 53 9.78 4.27 2.00
N SER A 54 8.91 3.84 2.89
CA SER A 54 7.63 4.47 3.18
C SER A 54 7.27 4.32 4.64
N ARG A 55 6.49 5.28 5.12
CA ARG A 55 5.87 5.25 6.44
C ARG A 55 4.36 5.36 6.29
N ASN A 56 3.66 4.68 7.17
CA ASN A 56 2.23 4.81 7.34
C ASN A 56 1.98 5.61 8.62
N TYR A 57 1.03 6.52 8.57
CA TYR A 57 0.46 7.11 9.78
C TYR A 57 -0.79 6.33 10.14
N GLU A 58 -0.76 5.67 11.29
CA GLU A 58 -1.87 4.89 11.85
C GLU A 58 -1.72 4.83 13.37
N ARG A 59 -2.83 4.60 14.09
CA ARG A 59 -2.82 4.54 15.57
C ARG A 59 -2.14 5.76 16.22
N ASN A 60 -2.36 6.95 15.65
CA ASN A 60 -1.78 8.23 16.11
C ASN A 60 -0.24 8.31 16.09
N ALA A 61 0.43 7.50 15.26
CA ALA A 61 1.88 7.55 15.12
C ALA A 61 2.33 7.25 13.69
N TRP A 62 3.49 7.79 13.31
CA TRP A 62 4.19 7.34 12.13
C TRP A 62 4.91 6.03 12.41
N GLN A 63 4.66 5.02 11.57
CA GLN A 63 5.28 3.72 11.63
C GLN A 63 5.91 3.41 10.27
N PHE A 64 7.08 2.76 10.24
CA PHE A 64 7.58 2.18 8.99
C PHE A 64 6.60 1.12 8.52
N THR A 65 6.42 1.01 7.20
CA THR A 65 5.42 0.12 6.60
C THR A 65 5.41 -1.26 7.29
N PRO A 66 4.27 -1.74 7.83
CA PRO A 66 4.18 -3.00 8.56
C PRO A 66 4.71 -4.21 7.79
N ALA A 67 4.71 -4.15 6.45
CA ALA A 67 5.30 -5.17 5.59
C ALA A 67 6.80 -5.41 5.84
N TRP A 68 7.52 -4.47 6.46
CA TRP A 68 8.93 -4.60 6.84
C TRP A 68 9.14 -4.95 8.30
N ALA A 69 8.07 -4.99 9.10
CA ALA A 69 8.19 -5.41 10.47
C ALA A 69 8.57 -6.90 10.51
N LYS A 70 9.48 -7.24 11.44
CA LYS A 70 9.83 -8.63 11.70
C LYS A 70 8.56 -9.38 12.13
N LEU A 71 8.32 -10.51 11.49
CA LEU A 71 7.31 -11.45 11.95
C LEU A 71 7.78 -12.10 13.24
N LYS A 72 6.93 -12.06 14.28
CA LYS A 72 7.14 -12.82 15.50
C LYS A 72 6.15 -13.98 15.51
N PHE A 73 6.68 -15.19 15.67
CA PHE A 73 5.88 -16.41 15.73
C PHE A 73 5.80 -16.89 17.18
N THR A 74 4.59 -17.19 17.64
CA THR A 74 4.37 -17.99 18.84
C THR A 74 4.05 -19.41 18.39
N LEU A 75 4.80 -20.38 18.89
CA LEU A 75 4.63 -21.78 18.56
C LEU A 75 3.77 -22.47 19.61
N ASP A 76 3.07 -23.53 19.20
CA ASP A 76 2.39 -24.46 20.10
C ASP A 76 3.44 -25.37 20.75
N ASP A 77 3.41 -25.48 22.08
CA ASP A 77 4.36 -26.29 22.84
C ASP A 77 4.18 -27.80 22.62
N LEU A 78 3.01 -28.23 22.12
CA LEU A 78 2.67 -29.64 21.95
C LEU A 78 3.21 -30.21 20.63
N ASP A 79 3.16 -29.44 19.55
CA ASP A 79 3.53 -29.90 18.20
C ASP A 79 4.51 -28.98 17.44
N GLY A 80 4.87 -27.82 18.02
CA GLY A 80 5.77 -26.84 17.41
C GLY A 80 5.17 -26.07 16.24
N SER A 81 3.88 -26.23 15.95
CA SER A 81 3.20 -25.51 14.89
C SER A 81 2.99 -24.03 15.24
N VAL A 82 2.81 -23.17 14.24
CA VAL A 82 2.58 -21.74 14.49
C VAL A 82 1.16 -21.55 15.03
N LEU A 83 1.07 -21.07 16.27
CA LEU A 83 -0.20 -20.76 16.94
C LEU A 83 -0.65 -19.32 16.64
N ARG A 84 0.30 -18.37 16.64
CA ARG A 84 0.04 -16.94 16.48
C ARG A 84 1.17 -16.24 15.75
N ILE A 85 0.81 -15.24 14.93
CA ILE A 85 1.75 -14.37 14.22
C ILE A 85 1.49 -12.93 14.66
N ASP A 86 2.55 -12.23 15.08
CA ASP A 86 2.54 -10.78 15.29
C ASP A 86 3.35 -10.09 14.19
N ARG A 87 2.74 -9.08 13.56
CA ARG A 87 3.38 -8.20 12.58
C ARG A 87 3.11 -6.75 12.98
N ALA A 88 4.11 -6.05 13.51
CA ALA A 88 3.97 -4.64 13.90
C ALA A 88 2.81 -4.37 14.88
N GLY A 89 2.43 -5.34 15.73
CA GLY A 89 1.27 -5.22 16.62
C GLY A 89 -0.07 -5.55 15.96
N ASP A 90 -0.07 -6.08 14.74
CA ASP A 90 -1.19 -6.81 14.15
C ASP A 90 -1.07 -8.29 14.50
N GLU A 91 -2.07 -8.80 15.21
CA GLU A 91 -2.11 -10.19 15.67
C GLU A 91 -2.98 -11.04 14.76
N TYR A 92 -2.44 -12.19 14.35
CA TYR A 92 -3.13 -13.18 13.55
C TYR A 92 -3.20 -14.50 14.30
N GLU A 93 -4.40 -15.03 14.46
CA GLU A 93 -4.68 -16.27 15.18
C GLU A 93 -4.93 -17.42 14.20
N LYS A 94 -4.34 -18.60 14.46
CA LYS A 94 -4.60 -19.81 13.69
C LYS A 94 -6.06 -20.24 13.86
N ILE A 95 -6.78 -20.42 12.76
CA ILE A 95 -8.19 -20.86 12.77
C ILE A 95 -8.42 -22.19 12.08
N ALA A 96 -7.52 -22.61 11.19
CA ALA A 96 -7.60 -23.92 10.55
C ALA A 96 -6.67 -24.92 11.24
N SER A 97 -7.19 -26.13 11.49
CA SER A 97 -6.47 -27.21 12.17
C SER A 97 -5.21 -27.64 11.41
N ASP A 98 -5.22 -27.49 10.07
CA ASP A 98 -4.10 -27.79 9.17
C ASP A 98 -2.99 -26.73 9.17
N GLY A 99 -3.19 -25.59 9.85
CA GLY A 99 -2.22 -24.49 9.92
C GLY A 99 -2.12 -23.63 8.66
N SER A 100 -3.05 -23.77 7.70
CA SER A 100 -3.02 -22.99 6.46
C SER A 100 -3.66 -21.61 6.59
N LEU A 101 -4.56 -21.42 7.56
CA LEU A 101 -5.42 -20.25 7.66
C LEU A 101 -5.27 -19.52 9.00
N PHE A 102 -4.98 -18.22 8.90
CA PHE A 102 -4.87 -17.29 10.02
C PHE A 102 -5.87 -16.15 9.87
N ARG A 103 -6.53 -15.79 10.96
CA ARG A 103 -7.50 -14.69 11.03
C ARG A 103 -6.85 -13.45 11.63
N PHE A 104 -6.98 -12.32 10.93
CA PHE A 104 -6.62 -11.00 11.44
C PHE A 104 -7.78 -10.43 12.26
N ASP A 105 -7.48 -9.94 13.46
CA ASP A 105 -8.40 -9.25 14.38
C ASP A 105 -9.61 -10.11 14.82
N ALA A 106 -9.72 -10.38 16.12
CA ALA A 106 -10.82 -11.15 16.71
C ALA A 106 -12.09 -10.31 16.95
N ARG A 107 -12.09 -9.02 16.59
CA ARG A 107 -13.26 -8.15 16.72
C ARG A 107 -14.35 -8.60 15.76
N MET A 108 -15.37 -9.27 16.31
CA MET A 108 -16.68 -9.41 15.69
C MET A 108 -17.29 -8.01 15.57
N THR A 109 -17.09 -7.34 14.43
CA THR A 109 -17.94 -6.21 14.05
C THR A 109 -19.29 -6.80 13.64
N ILE A 110 -20.33 -6.45 14.41
CA ILE A 110 -21.74 -6.72 14.11
C ILE A 110 -22.20 -5.74 13.02
#